data_AF-A0A3U9BC24-F1
#
_entry.id   AF-A0A3U9BC24-F1
#
_cell.length_a   1.000
_cell.length_b   1.000
_cell.length_c   1.000
_cell.angle_alpha   90.00
_cell.angle_beta   90.00
_cell.angle_gamma   90.00
#
_symmetry.space_group_name_H-M   'P 1'
#
loop_
_entity.id
_entity.type
_entity.pdbx_description
1 polymer ?
#
loop_
_entity_poly.entity_id
_entity_poly.type
_entity_poly.pdbx_seq_one_letter_code
_entity_poly.pdbx_strand_id
1 'polypeptide(L)'
;MENTSDIILSTLTALGTMGSAIAASYAVKQTIKQRKIAITPQLVINNFPVRSKEIYDNSYHSFPISIEYFMQHKPEIINVGSGVALNTTITVEFDFLSKMLYFAENEFKLNGKYNFLFEDLSTPQEYKKKFLLNGMGTRLLKEAETTFSLGYIPPQNNNDNKVSINLSMFYIETLVNELLFLNKLNNKTIDVIDGPLFKLSYNDIDGNEYKTHYKSKLNIYDTRKSTNKIAFAGMLEFEADKHRWTQRRLQRIRKSYADFMEEHDYNKNK
;
A
#
# COMPACT_ATOMS: atom_id res chain seq x y z
N MET A 1 66.58 25.91 -32.84
CA MET A 1 66.28 25.98 -31.39
C MET A 1 64.79 26.22 -31.28
N GLU A 2 64.01 25.22 -30.90
CA GLU A 2 62.59 25.43 -30.56
C GLU A 2 62.52 26.42 -29.39
N ASN A 3 61.65 27.41 -29.51
CA ASN A 3 61.50 28.47 -28.54
C ASN A 3 60.91 27.85 -27.26
N THR A 4 61.65 27.90 -26.15
CA THR A 4 61.20 27.38 -24.84
C THR A 4 59.85 27.95 -24.41
N SER A 5 59.54 29.17 -24.84
CA SER A 5 58.23 29.82 -24.73
C SER A 5 57.10 29.01 -25.37
N ASP A 6 57.30 28.47 -26.58
CA ASP A 6 56.28 27.73 -27.33
C ASP A 6 56.02 26.34 -26.73
N ILE A 7 57.05 25.74 -26.13
CA ILE A 7 56.94 24.48 -25.39
C ILE A 7 56.13 24.69 -24.09
N ILE A 8 56.36 25.80 -23.39
CA ILE A 8 55.59 26.16 -22.18
C ILE A 8 54.13 26.48 -22.54
N LEU A 9 53.91 27.22 -23.63
CA LEU A 9 52.57 27.57 -24.09
C LEU A 9 51.78 26.34 -24.57
N SER A 10 52.43 25.42 -25.29
CA SER A 10 51.80 24.16 -25.74
C SER A 10 51.48 23.21 -24.59
N THR A 11 52.33 23.13 -23.55
CA THR A 11 52.02 22.35 -22.35
C THR A 11 50.89 22.96 -21.51
N LEU A 12 50.84 24.29 -21.36
CA LEU A 12 49.72 24.99 -20.70
C LEU A 12 48.40 24.81 -21.44
N THR A 13 48.41 24.87 -22.77
CA THR A 13 47.21 24.63 -23.58
C THR A 13 46.79 23.16 -23.56
N ALA A 14 47.72 22.20 -23.55
CA ALA A 14 47.41 20.78 -23.38
C ALA A 14 46.78 20.48 -22.01
N LEU A 15 47.30 21.08 -20.94
CA LEU A 15 46.71 20.95 -19.60
C LEU A 15 45.33 21.62 -19.52
N GLY A 16 45.16 22.79 -20.14
CA GLY A 16 43.87 23.50 -20.21
C GLY A 16 42.81 22.72 -20.99
N THR A 17 43.19 22.06 -22.08
CA THR A 17 42.30 21.19 -22.88
C THR A 17 41.95 19.90 -22.15
N MET A 18 42.91 19.27 -21.45
CA MET A 18 42.63 18.13 -20.57
C MET A 18 41.66 18.49 -19.44
N GLY A 19 41.88 19.63 -18.76
CA GLY A 19 40.99 20.12 -17.72
C GLY A 19 39.57 20.39 -18.24
N SER A 20 39.46 20.99 -19.43
CA SER A 20 38.18 21.25 -20.10
C SER A 20 37.45 19.96 -20.48
N ALA A 21 38.17 18.94 -20.98
CA ALA A 21 37.61 17.64 -21.31
C ALA A 21 37.06 16.91 -20.07
N ILE A 22 37.77 16.98 -18.94
CA ILE A 22 37.32 16.42 -17.66
C ILE A 22 36.05 17.13 -17.19
N ALA A 23 36.03 18.46 -17.21
CA ALA A 23 34.86 19.26 -16.83
C ALA A 23 33.65 18.94 -17.71
N ALA A 24 33.83 18.84 -19.04
CA ALA A 24 32.78 18.46 -19.97
C ALA A 24 32.24 17.05 -19.69
N SER A 25 33.11 16.08 -19.38
CA SER A 25 32.70 14.72 -19.01
C SER A 25 31.82 14.70 -17.75
N TYR A 26 32.18 15.47 -16.73
CA TYR A 26 31.37 15.61 -15.51
C TYR A 26 30.04 16.30 -15.78
N ALA A 27 30.03 17.37 -16.60
CA ALA A 27 28.82 18.07 -16.98
C ALA A 27 27.84 17.11 -17.69
N VAL A 28 28.31 16.33 -18.66
CA VAL A 28 27.48 15.32 -19.35
C VAL A 28 26.93 14.28 -18.37
N LYS A 29 27.78 13.75 -17.47
CA LYS A 29 27.31 12.80 -16.43
C LYS A 29 26.25 13.43 -15.53
N GLN A 30 26.41 14.70 -15.16
CA GLN A 30 25.45 15.42 -14.33
C GLN A 30 24.13 15.65 -15.07
N THR A 31 24.17 16.05 -16.34
CA THR A 31 22.99 16.22 -17.20
C THR A 31 22.23 14.92 -17.37
N ILE A 32 22.94 13.79 -17.58
CA ILE A 32 22.32 12.46 -17.67
C ILE A 32 21.63 12.10 -16.35
N LYS A 33 22.30 12.31 -15.21
CA LYS A 33 21.70 12.06 -13.89
C LYS A 33 20.47 12.93 -13.63
N GLN A 34 20.53 14.22 -13.96
CA GLN A 34 19.41 15.14 -13.82
C GLN A 34 18.24 14.75 -14.70
N ARG A 35 18.51 14.36 -15.96
CA ARG A 35 17.48 13.85 -16.88
C ARG A 35 16.81 12.60 -16.34
N LYS A 36 17.59 11.62 -15.85
CA LYS A 36 17.05 10.41 -15.22
C LYS A 36 16.15 10.73 -14.03
N ILE A 37 16.57 11.61 -13.13
CA ILE A 37 15.76 12.01 -11.96
C ILE A 37 14.46 12.69 -12.41
N ALA A 38 14.52 13.56 -13.41
CA ALA A 38 13.35 14.27 -13.93
C ALA A 38 12.31 13.35 -14.60
N ILE A 39 12.68 12.13 -15.00
CA ILE A 39 11.79 11.17 -15.66
C ILE A 39 11.55 9.91 -14.83
N THR A 40 11.98 9.86 -13.56
CA THR A 40 11.76 8.66 -12.73
C THR A 40 10.36 8.70 -12.10
N PRO A 41 9.48 7.73 -12.40
CA PRO A 41 8.23 7.55 -11.66
C PRO A 41 8.47 7.05 -10.24
N GLN A 42 7.67 7.54 -9.29
CA GLN A 42 7.69 7.09 -7.90
C GLN A 42 6.26 6.90 -7.43
N LEU A 43 5.83 5.65 -7.34
CA LEU A 43 4.46 5.32 -7.00
C LEU A 43 4.31 5.05 -5.49
N VAL A 44 3.26 5.61 -4.90
CA VAL A 44 2.96 5.58 -3.47
C VAL A 44 1.53 5.13 -3.25
N ILE A 45 1.34 4.10 -2.41
CA ILE A 45 0.01 3.69 -1.95
C ILE A 45 -0.34 4.48 -0.70
N ASN A 46 -1.51 5.12 -0.70
CA ASN A 46 -2.01 5.87 0.43
C ASN A 46 -2.59 4.94 1.50
N ASN A 47 -2.43 5.36 2.74
CA ASN A 47 -3.14 4.75 3.85
C ASN A 47 -4.65 4.99 3.67
N PHE A 48 -5.47 4.04 4.11
CA PHE A 48 -6.91 4.21 4.04
C PHE A 48 -7.59 3.95 5.39
N PRO A 49 -8.56 4.78 5.77
CA PRO A 49 -9.26 4.61 7.03
C PRO A 49 -10.20 3.42 6.98
N VAL A 50 -10.27 2.69 8.09
CA VAL A 50 -11.17 1.55 8.28
C VAL A 50 -12.12 1.89 9.41
N ARG A 51 -13.42 1.72 9.17
CA ARG A 51 -14.44 1.92 10.19
C ARG A 51 -15.43 0.77 10.19
N SER A 52 -15.60 0.16 11.36
CA SER A 52 -16.53 -0.93 11.54
C SER A 52 -17.95 -0.43 11.81
N LYS A 53 -18.92 -1.32 11.54
CA LYS A 53 -20.23 -1.25 12.17
C LYS A 53 -20.14 -1.76 13.61
N GLU A 54 -21.18 -1.51 14.38
CA GLU A 54 -21.33 -2.15 15.69
C GLU A 54 -21.64 -3.65 15.48
N ILE A 55 -20.71 -4.51 15.89
CA ILE A 55 -20.76 -5.96 15.66
C ILE A 55 -20.56 -6.73 16.97
N TYR A 56 -21.01 -7.99 17.03
CA TYR A 56 -20.79 -8.83 18.20
C TYR A 56 -19.31 -9.15 18.40
N ASP A 57 -18.82 -9.08 19.63
CA ASP A 57 -17.39 -9.25 19.93
C ASP A 57 -16.94 -10.72 20.10
N ASN A 58 -17.84 -11.68 19.83
CA ASN A 58 -17.64 -13.09 20.11
C ASN A 58 -17.92 -14.02 18.91
N SER A 59 -18.06 -13.49 17.69
CA SER A 59 -18.35 -14.29 16.51
C SER A 59 -17.68 -13.72 15.26
N TYR A 60 -17.51 -14.55 14.24
CA TYR A 60 -17.15 -14.10 12.90
C TYR A 60 -18.25 -13.22 12.28
N HIS A 61 -17.85 -12.16 11.60
CA HIS A 61 -18.73 -11.27 10.84
C HIS A 61 -18.35 -11.26 9.37
N SER A 62 -19.33 -11.55 8.52
CA SER A 62 -19.15 -11.45 7.07
C SER A 62 -19.16 -10.01 6.55
N PHE A 63 -19.66 -9.05 7.32
CA PHE A 63 -19.73 -7.63 6.91
C PHE A 63 -19.44 -6.67 8.09
N PRO A 64 -18.25 -6.76 8.70
CA PRO A 64 -17.91 -5.92 9.85
C PRO A 64 -17.74 -4.44 9.50
N ILE A 65 -17.62 -4.08 8.22
CA ILE A 65 -17.31 -2.73 7.72
C ILE A 65 -18.50 -2.18 6.92
N SER A 66 -18.69 -0.86 6.91
CA SER A 66 -19.68 -0.21 6.03
C SER A 66 -19.19 -0.22 4.58
N ILE A 67 -20.04 -0.74 3.69
CA ILE A 67 -19.79 -0.74 2.24
C ILE A 67 -19.70 0.68 1.72
N GLU A 68 -20.60 1.55 2.16
CA GLU A 68 -20.63 2.96 1.77
C GLU A 68 -19.31 3.65 2.16
N TYR A 69 -18.88 3.45 3.40
CA TYR A 69 -17.63 4.02 3.91
C TYR A 69 -16.41 3.50 3.15
N PHE A 70 -16.34 2.18 2.91
CA PHE A 70 -15.25 1.56 2.17
C PHE A 70 -15.18 2.05 0.72
N MET A 71 -16.33 2.19 0.04
CA MET A 71 -16.38 2.67 -1.33
C MET A 71 -15.95 4.13 -1.46
N GLN A 72 -16.17 4.96 -0.43
CA GLN A 72 -15.73 6.35 -0.38
C GLN A 72 -14.24 6.52 -0.06
N HIS A 73 -13.63 5.55 0.63
CA HIS A 73 -12.26 5.64 1.14
C HIS A 73 -11.38 4.48 0.64
N LYS A 74 -11.52 4.10 -0.63
CA LYS A 74 -10.71 3.04 -1.22
C LYS A 74 -9.22 3.41 -1.17
N PRO A 75 -8.31 2.43 -1.03
CA PRO A 75 -6.88 2.69 -1.20
C PRO A 75 -6.60 3.28 -2.59
N GLU A 76 -5.71 4.25 -2.64
CA GLU A 76 -5.33 4.95 -3.86
C GLU A 76 -3.82 4.88 -4.06
N ILE A 77 -3.39 4.92 -5.31
CA ILE A 77 -2.00 5.04 -5.70
C ILE A 77 -1.77 6.39 -6.38
N ILE A 78 -0.63 7.00 -6.07
CA ILE A 78 -0.23 8.30 -6.59
C ILE A 78 1.20 8.21 -7.11
N ASN A 79 1.46 8.83 -8.26
CA ASN A 79 2.81 9.00 -8.76
C ASN A 79 3.39 10.34 -8.30
N VAL A 80 4.23 10.30 -7.27
CA VAL A 80 4.91 11.46 -6.69
C VAL A 80 6.25 11.75 -7.39
N GLY A 81 6.61 10.92 -8.38
CA GLY A 81 7.76 11.10 -9.25
C GLY A 81 7.49 12.12 -10.34
N SER A 82 8.53 12.46 -11.09
CA SER A 82 8.45 13.42 -12.19
C SER A 82 8.21 12.76 -13.55
N GLY A 83 8.40 11.44 -13.65
CA GLY A 83 8.12 10.66 -14.86
C GLY A 83 6.83 9.84 -14.79
N VAL A 84 6.35 9.41 -15.94
CA VAL A 84 5.14 8.58 -16.08
C VAL A 84 5.47 7.12 -15.74
N ALA A 85 4.59 6.47 -14.97
CA ALA A 85 4.65 5.03 -14.74
C ALA A 85 3.78 4.31 -15.78
N LEU A 86 4.34 3.30 -16.44
CA LEU A 86 3.70 2.49 -17.47
C LEU A 86 3.58 1.04 -16.99
N ASN A 87 2.60 0.31 -17.55
CA ASN A 87 2.36 -1.11 -17.23
C ASN A 87 2.29 -1.37 -15.72
N THR A 88 1.65 -0.46 -15.00
CA THR A 88 1.58 -0.51 -13.54
C THR A 88 0.70 -1.68 -13.11
N THR A 89 1.26 -2.54 -12.27
CA THR A 89 0.57 -3.71 -11.72
C THR A 89 0.81 -3.82 -10.23
N ILE A 90 -0.22 -4.25 -9.50
CA ILE A 90 -0.15 -4.55 -8.07
C ILE A 90 -0.55 -6.01 -7.88
N THR A 91 0.32 -6.80 -7.26
CA THR A 91 -0.01 -8.15 -6.78
C THR A 91 -0.10 -8.14 -5.26
N VAL A 92 -1.16 -8.71 -4.70
CA VAL A 92 -1.44 -8.75 -3.26
C VAL A 92 -1.30 -10.18 -2.76
N GLU A 93 -0.34 -10.38 -1.86
CA GLU A 93 -0.11 -11.64 -1.19
C GLU A 93 -0.76 -11.62 0.19
N PHE A 94 -1.71 -12.52 0.39
CA PHE A 94 -2.41 -12.69 1.65
C PHE A 94 -2.85 -14.14 1.82
N ASP A 95 -2.53 -14.71 2.96
CA ASP A 95 -2.83 -16.11 3.27
C ASP A 95 -4.26 -16.23 3.82
N PHE A 96 -5.26 -16.13 2.94
CA PHE A 96 -6.66 -16.29 3.34
C PHE A 96 -6.92 -17.68 3.95
N LEU A 97 -6.32 -18.75 3.42
CA LEU A 97 -6.63 -20.11 3.83
C LEU A 97 -6.29 -20.33 5.30
N SER A 98 -5.09 -19.94 5.74
CA SER A 98 -4.70 -20.05 7.15
C SER A 98 -5.62 -19.25 8.07
N LYS A 99 -6.09 -18.08 7.62
CA LYS A 99 -7.03 -17.25 8.41
C LYS A 99 -8.42 -17.89 8.50
N MET A 100 -8.93 -18.46 7.41
CA MET A 100 -10.21 -19.18 7.41
C MET A 100 -10.17 -20.43 8.30
N LEU A 101 -9.07 -21.19 8.25
CA LEU A 101 -8.84 -22.32 9.16
C LEU A 101 -8.80 -21.86 10.62
N TYR A 102 -8.09 -20.78 10.91
CA TYR A 102 -8.05 -20.18 12.24
C TYR A 102 -9.45 -19.80 12.75
N PHE A 103 -10.32 -19.23 11.91
CA PHE A 103 -11.70 -18.93 12.29
C PHE A 103 -12.51 -20.21 12.56
N ALA A 104 -12.39 -21.22 11.69
CA ALA A 104 -13.09 -22.49 11.85
C ALA A 104 -12.74 -23.20 13.17
N GLU A 105 -11.47 -23.17 13.57
CA GLU A 105 -10.97 -23.81 14.79
C GLU A 105 -11.37 -23.09 16.09
N ASN A 106 -11.74 -21.80 16.01
CA ASN A 106 -11.91 -20.96 17.19
C ASN A 106 -13.30 -20.34 17.37
N GLU A 107 -14.14 -20.29 16.33
CA GLU A 107 -15.49 -19.72 16.41
C GLU A 107 -16.32 -20.36 17.54
N PHE A 108 -16.35 -21.70 17.61
CA PHE A 108 -17.09 -22.40 18.66
C PHE A 108 -16.55 -22.13 20.06
N LYS A 109 -15.22 -21.98 20.20
CA LYS A 109 -14.59 -21.66 21.49
C LYS A 109 -14.99 -20.26 21.99
N LEU A 110 -15.27 -19.34 21.06
CA LEU A 110 -15.67 -17.97 21.36
C LEU A 110 -17.16 -17.81 21.69
N ASN A 111 -18.04 -18.44 20.90
CA ASN A 111 -19.49 -18.22 21.02
C ASN A 111 -20.26 -19.35 21.72
N GLY A 112 -19.69 -20.57 21.80
CA GLY A 112 -20.31 -21.77 22.36
C GLY A 112 -21.56 -22.29 21.63
N LYS A 113 -21.86 -21.79 20.43
CA LYS A 113 -23.14 -21.98 19.72
C LYS A 113 -23.00 -22.27 18.24
N TYR A 114 -22.06 -21.62 17.55
CA TYR A 114 -21.94 -21.65 16.09
C TYR A 114 -20.55 -22.13 15.68
N ASN A 115 -20.48 -22.80 14.53
CA ASN A 115 -19.24 -23.14 13.85
C ASN A 115 -19.07 -22.24 12.63
N PHE A 116 -17.83 -21.83 12.38
CA PHE A 116 -17.47 -21.17 11.12
C PHE A 116 -17.11 -22.25 10.10
N LEU A 117 -17.85 -22.33 9.00
CA LEU A 117 -17.62 -23.30 7.93
C LEU A 117 -17.30 -22.56 6.64
N PHE A 118 -16.34 -23.08 5.88
CA PHE A 118 -15.97 -22.53 4.59
C PHE A 118 -15.55 -23.61 3.61
N GLU A 119 -15.64 -23.30 2.32
CA GLU A 119 -15.06 -24.07 1.22
C GLU A 119 -14.12 -23.14 0.43
N ASP A 120 -12.88 -23.59 0.18
CA ASP A 120 -11.97 -22.89 -0.73
C ASP A 120 -12.31 -23.29 -2.17
N LEU A 121 -12.77 -22.31 -2.95
CA LEU A 121 -13.11 -22.45 -4.36
C LEU A 121 -12.05 -21.80 -5.26
N SER A 122 -10.90 -21.42 -4.70
CA SER A 122 -9.82 -20.78 -5.42
C SER A 122 -9.17 -21.76 -6.39
N THR A 123 -8.97 -21.34 -7.64
CA THR A 123 -8.21 -22.09 -8.63
C THR A 123 -6.82 -21.46 -8.80
N PRO A 124 -5.73 -22.24 -8.96
CA PRO A 124 -4.37 -21.68 -9.09
C PRO A 124 -4.19 -20.73 -10.28
N GLN A 125 -5.00 -20.88 -11.32
CA GLN A 125 -4.92 -20.10 -12.55
C GLN A 125 -5.66 -18.76 -12.47
N GLU A 126 -6.49 -18.56 -11.43
CA GLU A 126 -7.23 -17.31 -11.25
C GLU A 126 -6.42 -16.30 -10.44
N TYR A 127 -6.35 -15.06 -10.91
CA TYR A 127 -5.87 -13.90 -10.12
C TYR A 127 -6.90 -13.47 -9.05
N LYS A 128 -7.60 -14.45 -8.46
CA LYS A 128 -8.67 -14.26 -7.49
C LYS A 128 -8.62 -15.38 -6.45
N LYS A 129 -8.95 -15.02 -5.21
CA LYS A 129 -9.25 -15.95 -4.12
C LYS A 129 -10.75 -15.98 -3.91
N LYS A 130 -11.31 -17.18 -3.78
CA LYS A 130 -12.75 -17.41 -3.68
C LYS A 130 -13.03 -18.36 -2.52
N PHE A 131 -13.84 -17.92 -1.58
CA PHE A 131 -14.24 -18.71 -0.43
C PHE A 131 -15.76 -18.68 -0.31
N LEU A 132 -16.37 -19.85 -0.20
CA LEU A 132 -17.79 -19.95 0.12
C LEU A 132 -17.95 -20.12 1.62
N LEU A 133 -18.51 -19.13 2.28
CA LEU A 133 -18.81 -19.17 3.72
C LEU A 133 -20.18 -19.81 3.92
N ASN A 134 -20.25 -20.81 4.79
CA ASN A 134 -21.45 -21.59 5.08
C ASN A 134 -21.83 -21.42 6.56
N GLY A 135 -23.11 -21.17 6.85
CA GLY A 135 -23.59 -21.10 8.22
C GLY A 135 -25.08 -20.75 8.32
N MET A 136 -25.79 -21.40 9.26
CA MET A 136 -27.23 -21.15 9.55
C MET A 136 -28.14 -21.12 8.30
N GLY A 137 -27.86 -21.99 7.31
CA GLY A 137 -28.64 -22.05 6.06
C GLY A 137 -28.30 -20.95 5.04
N THR A 138 -27.31 -20.11 5.33
CA THR A 138 -26.78 -19.12 4.38
C THR A 138 -25.50 -19.63 3.72
N ARG A 139 -25.36 -19.29 2.43
CA ARG A 139 -24.16 -19.55 1.61
C ARG A 139 -23.72 -18.22 1.02
N LEU A 140 -22.55 -17.74 1.39
CA LEU A 140 -22.04 -16.44 0.98
C LEU A 140 -20.69 -16.59 0.28
N LEU A 141 -20.65 -16.23 -1.00
CA LEU A 141 -19.40 -16.19 -1.75
C LEU A 141 -18.63 -14.91 -1.43
N LYS A 142 -17.38 -15.07 -0.99
CA LYS A 142 -16.41 -13.99 -0.79
C LYS A 142 -15.30 -14.12 -1.81
N GLU A 143 -14.99 -13.01 -2.48
CA GLU A 143 -13.96 -12.97 -3.50
C GLU A 143 -12.98 -11.83 -3.26
N ALA A 144 -11.72 -12.06 -3.60
CA ALA A 144 -10.66 -11.06 -3.55
C ALA A 144 -9.74 -11.20 -4.77
N GLU A 145 -9.63 -10.13 -5.56
CA GLU A 145 -8.61 -10.03 -6.62
C GLU A 145 -7.22 -9.94 -6.02
N THR A 146 -6.30 -10.77 -6.52
CA THR A 146 -4.91 -10.81 -6.08
C THR A 146 -3.98 -10.02 -7.00
N THR A 147 -4.43 -9.66 -8.21
CA THR A 147 -3.64 -8.85 -9.15
C THR A 147 -4.51 -7.75 -9.77
N PHE A 148 -3.99 -6.53 -9.77
CA PHE A 148 -4.63 -5.34 -10.34
C PHE A 148 -3.74 -4.76 -11.43
N SER A 149 -4.29 -4.58 -12.63
CA SER A 149 -3.64 -3.81 -13.70
C SER A 149 -4.15 -2.38 -13.68
N LEU A 150 -3.25 -1.44 -13.40
CA LEU A 150 -3.56 -0.01 -13.29
C LEU A 150 -3.15 0.77 -14.55
N GLY A 151 -2.47 0.10 -15.49
CA GLY A 151 -2.08 0.70 -16.76
C GLY A 151 -1.05 1.83 -16.59
N TYR A 152 -1.41 3.04 -17.03
CA TYR A 152 -0.53 4.21 -16.97
C TYR A 152 -0.91 5.12 -15.80
N ILE A 153 0.10 5.62 -15.07
CA ILE A 153 -0.09 6.57 -13.97
C ILE A 153 0.81 7.79 -14.22
N PRO A 154 0.24 8.94 -14.63
CA PRO A 154 1.00 10.15 -14.88
C PRO A 154 1.53 10.75 -13.57
N PRO A 155 2.60 11.58 -13.61
CA PRO A 155 3.01 12.38 -12.47
C PRO A 155 1.84 13.15 -11.85
N GLN A 156 1.89 13.30 -10.53
CA GLN A 156 0.96 14.16 -9.81
C GLN A 156 1.20 15.62 -10.23
N ASN A 157 0.21 16.20 -10.91
CA ASN A 157 0.13 17.62 -11.21
C ASN A 157 -0.93 18.26 -10.30
N ASN A 158 -1.24 19.55 -10.48
CA ASN A 158 -2.29 20.25 -9.71
C ASN A 158 -3.71 19.64 -9.85
N ASN A 159 -3.89 18.67 -10.75
CA ASN A 159 -5.10 17.85 -10.85
C ASN A 159 -4.87 16.53 -10.12
N ASP A 160 -5.78 16.14 -9.23
CA ASP A 160 -5.78 14.91 -8.42
C ASP A 160 -5.72 13.63 -9.29
N ASN A 161 -4.54 13.32 -9.84
CA ASN A 161 -4.25 12.12 -10.63
C ASN A 161 -4.10 10.89 -9.71
N LYS A 162 -5.08 10.66 -8.83
CA LYS A 162 -5.12 9.51 -7.93
C LYS A 162 -5.82 8.35 -8.66
N VAL A 163 -5.22 7.18 -8.61
CA VAL A 163 -5.82 5.97 -9.19
C VAL A 163 -6.30 5.10 -8.04
N SER A 164 -7.60 4.82 -7.99
CA SER A 164 -8.18 3.93 -6.99
C SER A 164 -7.75 2.49 -7.24
N ILE A 165 -7.26 1.82 -6.19
CA ILE A 165 -7.01 0.39 -6.19
C ILE A 165 -8.34 -0.29 -5.85
N ASN A 166 -8.81 -1.17 -6.74
CA ASN A 166 -10.06 -1.91 -6.53
C ASN A 166 -9.89 -3.07 -5.54
N LEU A 167 -9.37 -2.79 -4.35
CA LEU A 167 -9.15 -3.78 -3.31
C LEU A 167 -10.50 -4.32 -2.82
N SER A 168 -10.64 -5.63 -2.73
CA SER A 168 -11.84 -6.24 -2.12
C SER A 168 -11.91 -5.95 -0.63
N MET A 169 -13.10 -5.67 -0.12
CA MET A 169 -13.32 -5.52 1.32
C MET A 169 -12.93 -6.80 2.09
N PHE A 170 -12.97 -7.97 1.43
CA PHE A 170 -12.70 -9.26 2.06
C PHE A 170 -11.33 -9.36 2.75
N TYR A 171 -10.31 -8.64 2.24
CA TYR A 171 -9.02 -8.49 2.93
C TYR A 171 -9.20 -7.90 4.33
N ILE A 172 -9.97 -6.82 4.43
CA ILE A 172 -10.13 -6.06 5.67
C ILE A 172 -11.09 -6.75 6.62
N GLU A 173 -12.15 -7.37 6.10
CA GLU A 173 -13.04 -8.23 6.88
C GLU A 173 -12.24 -9.35 7.56
N THR A 174 -11.30 -9.97 6.85
CA THR A 174 -10.44 -11.02 7.42
C THR A 174 -9.54 -10.48 8.54
N LEU A 175 -8.86 -9.36 8.31
CA LEU A 175 -7.99 -8.74 9.34
C LEU A 175 -8.76 -8.32 10.60
N VAL A 176 -9.96 -7.76 10.40
CA VAL A 176 -10.83 -7.36 11.50
C VAL A 176 -11.23 -8.57 12.33
N ASN A 177 -11.73 -9.63 11.70
CA ASN A 177 -12.18 -10.82 12.42
C ASN A 177 -11.03 -11.47 13.18
N GLU A 178 -9.84 -11.51 12.58
CA GLU A 178 -8.65 -11.99 13.26
C GLU A 178 -8.30 -11.16 14.49
N LEU A 179 -8.32 -9.83 14.38
CA LEU A 179 -8.09 -8.95 15.53
C LEU A 179 -9.11 -9.21 16.66
N LEU A 180 -10.39 -9.35 16.32
CA LEU A 180 -11.45 -9.64 17.30
C LEU A 180 -11.21 -10.98 18.01
N PHE A 181 -10.91 -12.03 17.23
CA PHE A 181 -10.65 -13.36 17.77
C PHE A 181 -9.44 -13.36 18.69
N LEU A 182 -8.34 -12.74 18.26
CA LEU A 182 -7.13 -12.64 19.07
C LEU A 182 -7.39 -11.88 20.37
N ASN A 183 -8.15 -10.79 20.31
CA ASN A 183 -8.48 -10.00 21.50
C ASN A 183 -9.33 -10.80 22.49
N LYS A 184 -10.34 -11.51 21.98
CA LYS A 184 -11.29 -12.26 22.82
C LYS A 184 -10.68 -13.54 23.37
N LEU A 185 -9.95 -14.32 22.56
CA LEU A 185 -9.32 -15.59 22.99
C LEU A 185 -8.18 -15.35 23.98
N ASN A 186 -7.36 -14.31 23.76
CA ASN A 186 -6.19 -14.05 24.60
C ASN A 186 -6.48 -13.13 25.78
N ASN A 187 -7.71 -12.60 25.87
CA ASN A 187 -8.10 -11.55 26.83
C ASN A 187 -7.08 -10.39 26.87
N LYS A 188 -6.63 -9.97 25.68
CA LYS A 188 -5.66 -8.89 25.48
C LYS A 188 -6.23 -7.86 24.52
N THR A 189 -5.71 -6.64 24.60
CA THR A 189 -6.03 -5.59 23.62
C THR A 189 -4.85 -5.51 22.66
N ILE A 190 -5.06 -6.06 21.47
CA ILE A 190 -4.19 -5.94 20.32
C ILE A 190 -4.86 -4.90 19.42
N ASP A 191 -4.11 -3.85 19.12
CA ASP A 191 -4.56 -2.74 18.29
C ASP A 191 -3.89 -2.75 16.92
N VAL A 192 -2.95 -3.69 16.67
CA VAL A 192 -2.17 -3.77 15.44
C VAL A 192 -2.13 -5.20 14.93
N ILE A 193 -2.42 -5.38 13.64
CA ILE A 193 -2.26 -6.66 12.97
C ILE A 193 -1.62 -6.51 11.59
N ASP A 194 -0.70 -7.42 11.26
CA ASP A 194 -0.03 -7.42 9.97
C ASP A 194 -1.03 -7.78 8.86
N GLY A 195 -1.03 -6.94 7.82
CA GLY A 195 -1.89 -7.06 6.66
C GLY A 195 -1.23 -7.74 5.46
N PRO A 196 -1.88 -7.72 4.29
CA PRO A 196 -1.32 -8.21 3.03
C PRO A 196 0.00 -7.53 2.63
N LEU A 197 0.81 -8.24 1.86
CA LEU A 197 1.97 -7.68 1.17
C LEU A 197 1.58 -7.25 -0.24
N PHE A 198 1.82 -5.98 -0.58
CA PHE A 198 1.52 -5.42 -1.89
C PHE A 198 2.81 -5.31 -2.70
N LYS A 199 2.90 -6.04 -3.81
CA LYS A 199 4.02 -6.01 -4.75
C LYS A 199 3.64 -5.13 -5.93
N LEU A 200 4.25 -3.96 -6.00
CA LEU A 200 4.02 -2.98 -7.06
C LEU A 200 5.13 -3.10 -8.11
N SER A 201 4.74 -3.22 -9.37
CA SER A 201 5.66 -3.26 -10.52
C SER A 201 5.22 -2.25 -11.57
N TYR A 202 6.16 -1.51 -12.16
CA TYR A 202 5.90 -0.53 -13.21
C TYR A 202 7.17 -0.26 -14.02
N ASN A 203 7.00 0.28 -15.22
CA ASN A 203 8.10 0.70 -16.09
C ASN A 203 8.13 2.23 -16.19
N ASP A 204 9.31 2.82 -16.39
CA ASP A 204 9.41 4.19 -16.88
C ASP A 204 9.28 4.25 -18.42
N ILE A 205 9.35 5.47 -18.97
CA ILE A 205 9.26 5.71 -20.41
C ILE A 205 10.46 5.15 -21.20
N ASP A 206 11.60 4.95 -20.54
CA ASP A 206 12.81 4.37 -21.12
C ASP A 206 12.79 2.83 -21.07
N GLY A 207 11.72 2.24 -20.52
CA GLY A 207 11.54 0.79 -20.37
C GLY A 207 12.23 0.18 -19.16
N ASN A 208 12.76 0.98 -18.23
CA ASN A 208 13.35 0.47 -17.00
C ASN A 208 12.24 -0.03 -16.06
N GLU A 209 12.40 -1.26 -15.57
CA GLU A 209 11.45 -1.88 -14.64
C GLU A 209 11.77 -1.49 -13.19
N TYR A 210 10.74 -1.16 -12.43
CA TYR A 210 10.80 -0.81 -11.02
C TYR A 210 9.87 -1.72 -10.23
N LYS A 211 10.37 -2.21 -9.08
CA LYS A 211 9.60 -3.03 -8.14
C LYS A 211 9.69 -2.44 -6.74
N THR A 212 8.54 -2.29 -6.10
CA THR A 212 8.44 -1.84 -4.71
C THR A 212 7.51 -2.77 -3.96
N HIS A 213 7.93 -3.20 -2.78
CA HIS A 213 7.10 -3.99 -1.88
C HIS A 213 6.55 -3.08 -0.77
N TYR A 214 5.27 -3.21 -0.48
CA TYR A 214 4.58 -2.48 0.57
C TYR A 214 4.02 -3.48 1.57
N LYS A 215 4.55 -3.47 2.79
CA LYS A 215 3.94 -4.18 3.91
C LYS A 215 2.76 -3.35 4.41
N SER A 216 1.62 -3.98 4.62
CA SER A 216 0.48 -3.30 5.23
C SER A 216 0.26 -3.74 6.67
N LYS A 217 -0.32 -2.86 7.48
CA LYS A 217 -0.73 -3.13 8.86
C LYS A 217 -2.06 -2.45 9.12
N LEU A 218 -2.97 -3.15 9.77
CA LEU A 218 -4.20 -2.55 10.28
C LEU A 218 -3.94 -2.07 11.70
N ASN A 219 -3.95 -0.75 11.90
CA ASN A 219 -3.85 -0.11 13.20
C ASN A 219 -5.23 0.41 13.63
N ILE A 220 -5.68 0.01 14.81
CA ILE A 220 -6.91 0.48 15.43
C ILE A 220 -6.56 1.58 16.43
N TYR A 221 -7.26 2.72 16.37
CA TYR A 221 -7.01 3.86 17.26
C TYR A 221 -8.19 4.19 18.17
N ASP A 222 -9.43 3.87 17.75
CA ASP A 222 -10.63 4.02 18.57
C ASP A 222 -11.37 2.69 18.62
N THR A 223 -11.75 2.29 19.83
CA THR A 223 -12.58 1.10 20.08
C THR A 223 -13.70 1.49 21.04
N ARG A 224 -14.94 1.33 20.59
CA ARG A 224 -16.15 1.54 21.38
C ARG A 224 -16.76 0.20 21.73
N LYS A 225 -16.84 -0.10 23.02
CA LYS A 225 -17.44 -1.33 23.53
C LYS A 225 -18.79 -1.03 24.16
N SER A 226 -19.77 -1.84 23.79
CA SER A 226 -21.07 -2.00 24.43
C SER A 226 -21.16 -3.45 24.92
N THR A 227 -22.15 -3.79 25.75
CA THR A 227 -22.23 -5.05 26.52
C THR A 227 -21.66 -6.28 25.80
N ASN A 228 -22.14 -6.58 24.60
CA ASN A 228 -21.67 -7.72 23.77
C ASN A 228 -21.23 -7.28 22.38
N LYS A 229 -21.03 -5.97 22.18
CA LYS A 229 -20.77 -5.42 20.86
C LYS A 229 -19.57 -4.49 20.88
N ILE A 230 -18.91 -4.41 19.74
CA ILE A 230 -17.72 -3.61 19.54
C ILE A 230 -17.82 -2.88 18.21
N ALA A 231 -17.35 -1.64 18.21
CA ALA A 231 -17.07 -0.89 17.00
C ALA A 231 -15.64 -0.37 17.06
N PHE A 232 -14.95 -0.33 15.94
CA PHE A 232 -13.59 0.19 15.86
C PHE A 232 -13.42 1.15 14.69
N ALA A 233 -12.50 2.10 14.88
CA ALA A 233 -11.96 2.95 13.84
C ALA A 233 -10.43 2.83 13.83
N GLY A 234 -9.88 2.75 12.64
CA GLY A 234 -8.47 2.49 12.41
C GLY A 234 -8.04 2.90 11.01
N MET A 235 -6.87 2.46 10.63
CA MET A 235 -6.30 2.71 9.31
C MET A 235 -5.48 1.52 8.86
N LEU A 236 -5.66 1.11 7.60
CA LEU A 236 -4.69 0.24 6.95
C LEU A 236 -3.54 1.11 6.46
N GLU A 237 -2.41 0.98 7.12
CA GLU A 237 -1.18 1.70 6.80
C GLU A 237 -0.30 0.87 5.89
N PHE A 238 0.37 1.54 4.95
CA PHE A 238 1.33 0.89 4.04
C PHE A 238 2.74 1.41 4.33
N GLU A 239 3.71 0.51 4.42
CA GLU A 239 5.12 0.84 4.56
C GLU A 239 5.90 0.22 3.40
N ALA A 240 6.55 1.06 2.60
CA ALA A 240 7.44 0.60 1.54
C ALA A 240 8.70 -0.05 2.14
N ASP A 241 9.08 -1.22 1.65
CA ASP A 241 10.36 -1.84 1.98
C ASP A 241 11.51 -0.90 1.62
N LYS A 242 12.50 -0.85 2.51
CA LYS A 242 13.49 0.23 2.63
C LYS A 242 14.34 0.44 1.37
N HIS A 243 13.95 1.37 0.49
CA HIS A 243 14.90 2.12 -0.34
C HIS A 243 15.14 3.50 0.31
N ARG A 244 16.38 3.74 0.78
CA ARG A 244 16.79 4.92 1.60
C ARG A 244 16.41 6.31 1.04
N TRP A 245 16.11 6.43 -0.25
CA TRP A 245 15.85 7.70 -0.92
C TRP A 245 14.38 8.10 -0.95
N THR A 246 13.46 7.13 -1.03
CA THR A 246 12.01 7.36 -1.12
C THR A 246 11.42 7.84 0.22
N GLN A 247 12.01 7.46 1.36
CA GLN A 247 11.45 7.73 2.69
C GLN A 247 11.32 9.22 3.05
N ARG A 248 12.26 10.09 2.66
CA ARG A 248 12.20 11.52 3.04
C ARG A 248 11.07 12.28 2.34
N ARG A 249 10.73 11.89 1.11
CA ARG A 249 9.61 12.49 0.35
C ARG A 249 8.28 11.87 0.78
N LEU A 250 8.26 10.56 1.00
CA LEU A 250 7.11 9.81 1.54
C LEU A 250 6.63 10.32 2.90
N GLN A 251 7.55 10.65 3.82
CA GLN A 251 7.19 11.20 5.14
C GLN A 251 6.48 12.55 5.04
N ARG A 252 6.88 13.44 4.11
CA ARG A 252 6.20 14.72 3.89
C ARG A 252 4.79 14.54 3.36
N ILE A 253 4.59 13.61 2.42
CA ILE A 253 3.28 13.36 1.82
C ILE A 253 2.33 12.73 2.84
N ARG A 254 2.83 11.77 3.64
CA ARG A 254 2.05 11.18 4.75
C ARG A 254 1.66 12.21 5.80
N LYS A 255 2.57 13.13 6.12
CA LYS A 255 2.28 14.24 7.03
C LYS A 255 1.25 15.19 6.43
N SER A 256 1.43 15.61 5.17
CA SER A 256 0.48 16.46 4.46
C SER A 256 -0.92 15.84 4.33
N TYR A 257 -1.02 14.52 4.18
CA TYR A 257 -2.30 13.81 4.12
C TYR A 257 -2.94 13.67 5.50
N ALA A 258 -2.15 13.42 6.55
CA ALA A 258 -2.63 13.47 7.92
C ALA A 258 -3.16 14.87 8.27
N ASP A 259 -2.44 15.92 7.88
CA ASP A 259 -2.83 17.32 8.06
C ASP A 259 -4.12 17.65 7.28
N PHE A 260 -4.28 17.14 6.05
CA PHE A 260 -5.51 17.30 5.24
C PHE A 260 -6.73 16.58 5.85
N MET A 261 -6.54 15.35 6.33
CA MET A 261 -7.59 14.60 7.03
C MET A 261 -7.96 15.29 8.34
N GLU A 262 -7.00 15.93 9.02
CA GLU A 262 -7.22 16.71 10.23
C GLU A 262 -7.99 18.02 9.97
N GLU A 263 -7.70 18.69 8.85
CA GLU A 263 -8.35 19.94 8.43
C GLU A 263 -9.78 19.72 7.89
N HIS A 264 -10.07 18.54 7.33
CA HIS A 264 -11.40 18.17 6.82
C HIS A 264 -12.20 17.25 7.76
N ASP A 265 -11.74 17.05 9.00
CA ASP A 265 -12.51 16.37 10.03
C ASP A 265 -13.56 17.33 10.64
N TYR A 266 -14.72 17.43 9.98
CA TYR A 266 -15.85 18.29 10.38
C TYR A 266 -16.47 17.95 11.76
N ASN A 267 -15.90 17.01 12.52
CA ASN A 267 -16.34 16.63 13.86
C ASN A 267 -15.51 17.21 15.01
N LYS A 268 -14.50 18.06 14.75
CA LYS A 268 -13.68 18.65 15.84
C LYS A 268 -14.36 19.78 16.63
N ASN A 269 -15.57 20.21 16.25
CA ASN A 269 -16.36 21.19 17.00
C ASN A 269 -17.79 20.67 17.28
N LYS A 270 -17.92 19.69 18.18
CA LYS A 270 -19.15 19.45 18.94
C LYS A 270 -18.84 18.89 20.32
#